data_AF-A0A6J7CPJ3-F1
#
_entry.id   AF-A0A6J7CPJ3-F1
#
_cell.length_a   1.000
_cell.length_b   1.000
_cell.length_c   1.000
_cell.angle_alpha   90.00
_cell.angle_beta   90.00
_cell.angle_gamma   90.00
#
_symmetry.space_group_name_H-M   'P 1'
#
loop_
_entity.id
_entity.type
_entity.pdbx_description
1 polymer ?
#
loop_
_entity_poly.entity_id
_entity_poly.type
_entity_poly.pdbx_seq_one_letter_code
_entity_poly.pdbx_strand_id
1 'polypeptide(L)'
;MSTRDEIGVQASQDFTFDGGAATYWGTLVLATLITVVTFGICYPFALVLKERWKAKHSFIDGRQLVFTGSAFGLLGRWILWLLLIIVTLGIYSFWVAPRLQRWRWVNTGFQGS
;
A
#
# COMPACT_ATOMS: atom_id res chain seq x y z
N MET A 1 54.64 -9.81 -25.00
CA MET A 1 54.23 -9.18 -23.73
C MET A 1 54.10 -7.69 -23.95
N SER A 2 52.87 -7.21 -24.14
CA SER A 2 52.34 -5.88 -23.72
C SER A 2 50.99 -5.65 -24.45
N THR A 3 49.86 -6.08 -23.87
CA THR A 3 48.84 -5.29 -23.13
C THR A 3 47.82 -4.53 -24.00
N ARG A 4 46.64 -5.13 -24.19
CA ARG A 4 45.28 -4.58 -23.95
C ARG A 4 44.88 -3.15 -24.42
N ASP A 5 44.95 -2.80 -25.71
CA ASP A 5 44.44 -1.48 -26.17
C ASP A 5 43.34 -1.51 -27.27
N GLU A 6 42.63 -2.62 -27.48
CA GLU A 6 41.52 -2.70 -28.47
C GLU A 6 40.12 -2.89 -27.87
N ILE A 7 39.90 -2.43 -26.64
CA ILE A 7 38.54 -2.25 -26.12
C ILE A 7 38.33 -0.75 -25.88
N GLY A 8 38.27 -0.01 -27.00
CA GLY A 8 37.67 1.30 -27.03
C GLY A 8 36.22 1.17 -26.62
N VAL A 9 35.96 1.33 -25.31
CA VAL A 9 34.62 1.49 -24.76
C VAL A 9 34.00 2.69 -25.47
N GLN A 10 33.13 2.44 -26.44
CA GLN A 10 32.27 3.47 -27.00
C GLN A 10 31.37 3.94 -25.85
N ALA A 11 31.76 5.02 -25.19
CA ALA A 11 30.89 5.71 -24.27
C ALA A 11 29.64 6.12 -25.07
N SER A 12 28.51 5.49 -24.77
CA SER A 12 27.22 5.76 -25.39
C SER A 12 26.73 7.16 -25.01
N GLN A 13 27.22 8.17 -25.72
CA GLN A 13 26.65 9.51 -25.67
C GLN A 13 25.59 9.61 -26.75
N ASP A 14 24.34 9.48 -26.34
CA ASP A 14 23.22 10.27 -26.89
C ASP A 14 22.03 10.21 -25.91
N PHE A 15 22.30 10.26 -24.60
CA PHE A 15 21.26 10.44 -23.59
C PHE A 15 21.08 11.94 -23.33
N THR A 16 20.31 12.62 -24.19
CA THR A 16 19.87 14.00 -23.93
C THR A 16 18.54 13.99 -23.17
N PHE A 17 18.43 14.82 -22.13
CA PHE A 17 17.21 15.00 -21.33
C PHE A 17 16.83 16.47 -21.36
N ASP A 18 15.94 16.84 -22.29
CA ASP A 18 15.40 18.18 -22.40
C ASP A 18 14.05 18.25 -21.68
N GLY A 19 14.12 18.30 -20.34
CA GLY A 19 12.96 18.29 -19.45
C GLY A 19 12.81 19.62 -18.72
N GLY A 20 11.75 20.36 -19.01
CA GLY A 20 11.39 21.57 -18.26
C GLY A 20 10.96 21.27 -16.81
N ALA A 21 11.34 22.13 -15.86
CA ALA A 21 11.07 21.95 -14.43
C ALA A 21 9.57 21.76 -14.12
N ALA A 22 8.67 22.51 -14.80
CA ALA A 22 7.23 22.39 -14.60
C ALA A 22 6.70 20.99 -15.00
N THR A 23 7.19 20.43 -16.11
CA THR A 23 6.80 19.09 -16.58
C THR A 23 7.30 18.01 -15.62
N TYR A 24 8.53 18.16 -15.10
CA TYR A 24 9.09 17.24 -14.11
C TYR A 24 8.27 17.19 -12.81
N TRP A 25 7.88 18.35 -12.27
CA TRP A 25 7.04 18.41 -11.07
C TRP A 25 5.64 17.85 -11.32
N GLY A 26 5.04 18.11 -12.48
CA GLY A 26 3.74 17.56 -12.86
C GLY A 26 3.76 16.03 -12.96
N THR A 27 4.78 15.46 -13.61
CA THR A 27 4.93 14.00 -13.72
C THR A 27 5.23 13.35 -12.38
N LEU A 28 6.03 13.99 -11.51
CA LEU A 28 6.28 13.53 -10.14
C LEU A 28 5.01 13.41 -9.31
N VAL A 29 4.16 14.45 -9.32
CA VAL A 29 2.89 14.44 -8.58
C VAL A 29 1.97 13.34 -9.11
N LEU A 30 1.86 13.21 -10.44
CA LEU A 30 1.04 12.17 -11.06
C LEU A 30 1.55 10.76 -10.73
N ALA A 31 2.86 10.52 -10.82
CA ALA A 31 3.48 9.24 -10.46
C ALA A 31 3.27 8.89 -8.98
N THR A 32 3.39 9.89 -8.10
CA THR A 32 3.14 9.73 -6.66
C THR A 32 1.67 9.41 -6.38
N LEU A 33 0.74 10.08 -7.06
CA LEU A 33 -0.68 9.81 -6.92
C LEU A 33 -1.03 8.38 -7.34
N ILE A 34 -0.54 7.93 -8.50
CA ILE A 34 -0.80 6.58 -9.02
C ILE A 34 -0.24 5.51 -8.08
N THR A 35 0.99 5.69 -7.58
CA THR A 35 1.60 4.75 -6.63
C THR A 35 0.83 4.71 -5.31
N VAL A 36 0.46 5.86 -4.72
CA VAL A 36 -0.34 5.92 -3.48
C VAL A 36 -1.70 5.24 -3.65
N VAL A 37 -2.39 5.47 -4.77
CA VAL A 37 -3.68 4.81 -5.05
C VAL A 37 -3.49 3.29 -5.16
N THR A 38 -2.46 2.85 -5.87
CA THR A 38 -2.17 1.42 -6.05
C THR A 38 -1.88 0.74 -4.71
N PHE A 39 -0.92 1.26 -3.94
CA PHE A 39 -0.58 0.70 -2.62
C PHE A 39 -1.73 0.83 -1.63
N GLY A 40 -2.47 1.94 -1.69
CA GLY A 40 -3.64 2.17 -0.84
C GLY A 40 -4.74 1.15 -1.10
N ILE A 41 -5.06 0.80 -2.35
CA ILE A 41 -6.05 -0.24 -2.67
C ILE A 41 -5.59 -1.64 -2.22
N CYS A 42 -4.29 -1.92 -2.26
CA CYS A 42 -3.74 -3.20 -1.78
C CYS A 42 -3.78 -3.34 -0.24
N TYR A 43 -3.75 -2.24 0.51
CA TYR A 43 -3.73 -2.24 1.97
C TYR A 43 -4.86 -3.05 2.65
N PRO A 44 -6.16 -2.91 2.31
CA PRO A 44 -7.24 -3.68 2.95
C PRO A 44 -7.07 -5.20 2.78
N PHE A 45 -6.57 -5.66 1.63
CA PHE A 45 -6.29 -7.08 1.41
C PHE A 45 -5.16 -7.59 2.30
N ALA A 46 -4.05 -6.83 2.37
CA ALA A 46 -2.92 -7.15 3.23
C ALA A 46 -3.33 -7.19 4.71
N LEU A 47 -4.21 -6.27 5.13
CA LEU A 47 -4.73 -6.22 6.49
C LEU A 47 -5.56 -7.45 6.83
N VAL A 48 -6.51 -7.84 5.97
CA VAL A 48 -7.31 -9.06 6.20
C VAL A 48 -6.44 -10.30 6.25
N LEU A 49 -5.46 -10.44 5.35
CA LEU A 49 -4.54 -11.57 5.35
C LEU A 49 -3.74 -11.65 6.66
N LYS A 50 -3.20 -10.52 7.11
CA LYS A 50 -2.41 -10.43 8.35
C LYS A 50 -3.26 -10.78 9.57
N GLU A 51 -4.49 -10.29 9.65
CA GLU A 51 -5.39 -10.57 10.78
C GLU A 51 -5.88 -12.02 10.78
N ARG A 52 -6.19 -12.61 9.62
CA ARG A 52 -6.52 -14.04 9.52
C ARG A 52 -5.36 -14.92 9.94
N TRP A 53 -4.14 -14.60 9.53
CA TRP A 53 -2.96 -15.35 9.91
C TRP A 53 -2.73 -15.29 11.43
N LYS A 54 -2.85 -14.09 12.03
CA LYS A 54 -2.73 -13.93 13.49
C LYS A 54 -3.81 -14.69 14.25
N ALA A 55 -5.08 -14.54 13.84
CA ALA A 55 -6.21 -15.21 14.49
C ALA A 55 -6.03 -16.74 14.49
N LYS A 56 -5.62 -17.32 13.35
CA LYS A 56 -5.40 -18.76 13.21
C LYS A 56 -4.33 -19.30 14.17
N HIS A 57 -3.29 -18.52 14.50
CA HIS A 57 -2.19 -18.93 15.38
C HIS A 57 -2.34 -18.42 16.82
N SER A 58 -3.48 -17.82 17.16
CA SER A 58 -3.71 -17.27 18.50
C SER A 58 -4.82 -18.05 19.20
N PHE A 59 -4.52 -18.51 20.42
CA PHE A 59 -5.46 -19.17 21.32
C PHE A 59 -5.57 -18.35 22.60
N ILE A 60 -6.79 -18.10 23.06
CA ILE A 60 -7.07 -17.47 24.35
C ILE A 60 -7.99 -18.42 25.10
N ASP A 61 -7.58 -18.82 26.32
CA ASP A 61 -8.32 -19.76 27.17
C ASP A 61 -8.72 -21.06 26.45
N GLY A 62 -7.82 -21.59 25.60
CA GLY A 62 -8.05 -22.82 24.84
C GLY A 62 -9.00 -22.68 23.64
N ARG A 63 -9.57 -21.50 23.37
CA ARG A 63 -10.40 -21.22 22.18
C ARG A 63 -9.59 -20.53 21.10
N GLN A 64 -9.75 -20.99 19.85
CA GLN A 64 -9.11 -20.37 18.69
C GLN A 64 -9.82 -19.07 18.32
N LEU A 65 -9.04 -18.04 17.97
CA LEU A 65 -9.57 -16.80 17.40
C LEU A 65 -9.92 -17.02 15.92
N VAL A 66 -11.06 -16.47 15.49
CA VAL A 66 -11.51 -16.50 14.10
C VAL A 66 -11.75 -15.08 13.63
N PHE A 67 -11.22 -14.76 12.46
CA PHE A 67 -11.47 -13.49 11.78
C PHE A 67 -12.41 -13.73 10.60
N THR A 68 -13.64 -13.22 10.68
CA THR A 68 -14.69 -13.38 9.67
C THR A 68 -14.77 -12.21 8.68
N GLY A 69 -13.91 -11.20 8.84
CA GLY A 69 -13.94 -9.99 8.02
C GLY A 69 -13.60 -10.24 6.55
N SER A 70 -14.43 -9.70 5.65
CA SER A 70 -14.21 -9.72 4.20
C SER A 70 -13.46 -8.48 3.73
N ALA A 71 -12.37 -8.69 2.97
CA ALA A 71 -11.62 -7.61 2.35
C ALA A 71 -12.47 -6.78 1.38
N PHE A 72 -13.37 -7.43 0.62
CA PHE A 72 -14.28 -6.75 -0.30
C PHE A 72 -15.31 -5.87 0.44
N GLY A 73 -15.77 -6.31 1.61
CA GLY A 73 -16.65 -5.49 2.46
C GLY A 73 -15.95 -4.25 3.02
N LEU A 74 -14.66 -4.35 3.33
CA LEU A 74 -13.83 -3.22 3.73
C LEU A 74 -13.51 -2.30 2.55
N LEU A 75 -13.25 -2.87 1.37
CA LEU A 75 -12.78 -2.15 0.18
C LEU A 75 -13.75 -1.06 -0.28
N GLY A 76 -15.06 -1.30 -0.21
CA GLY A 76 -16.06 -0.28 -0.58
C GLY A 76 -15.96 1.00 0.28
N ARG A 77 -15.83 0.86 1.60
CA ARG A 77 -15.63 2.01 2.51
C ARG A 77 -14.21 2.56 2.43
N TRP A 78 -13.23 1.70 2.16
CA TRP A 78 -11.83 2.06 2.06
C TRP A 78 -11.54 3.00 0.89
N ILE A 79 -12.14 2.76 -0.29
CA ILE A 79 -12.00 3.66 -1.45
C ILE A 79 -12.48 5.08 -1.13
N LEU A 80 -13.61 5.21 -0.42
CA LEU A 80 -14.11 6.51 0.02
C LEU A 80 -13.11 7.20 0.95
N TRP A 81 -12.55 6.48 1.92
CA TRP A 81 -11.52 7.01 2.81
C TRP A 81 -10.23 7.39 2.07
N LEU A 82 -9.79 6.58 1.12
CA LEU A 82 -8.62 6.83 0.29
C LEU A 82 -8.80 8.09 -0.57
N LEU A 83 -9.98 8.27 -1.15
CA LEU A 83 -10.34 9.50 -1.87
C LEU A 83 -10.29 10.72 -0.94
N LEU A 84 -10.85 10.63 0.28
CA LEU A 84 -10.79 11.72 1.25
C LEU A 84 -9.36 12.02 1.70
N ILE A 85 -8.51 11.01 1.88
CA ILE A 85 -7.08 11.19 2.18
C ILE A 85 -6.40 11.99 1.08
N ILE A 86 -6.63 11.65 -0.20
CA ILE A 86 -6.03 12.36 -1.34
C ILE A 86 -6.50 13.82 -1.38
N VAL A 87 -7.82 14.05 -1.28
CA VAL A 87 -8.40 15.40 -1.35
C VAL A 87 -7.94 16.29 -0.20
N THR A 88 -7.73 15.71 0.99
CA THR A 88 -7.29 16.45 2.19
C THR A 88 -5.77 16.44 2.39
N LEU A 89 -4.98 16.04 1.38
CA LEU A 89 -3.52 15.93 1.47
C LEU A 89 -3.04 15.13 2.70
N GLY A 90 -3.74 14.06 3.04
CA GLY A 90 -3.36 13.15 4.13
C GLY A 90 -4.02 13.42 5.47
N ILE A 91 -4.64 14.59 5.70
CA ILE A 91 -5.18 14.98 7.01
C ILE A 91 -6.26 14.01 7.49
N TYR A 92 -7.11 13.51 6.59
CA TYR A 92 -8.19 12.60 6.94
C TYR A 92 -7.72 11.21 7.43
N SER A 93 -6.45 10.85 7.20
CA SER A 93 -5.88 9.57 7.64
C SER A 93 -5.99 9.37 9.16
N PHE A 94 -5.95 10.47 9.93
CA PHE A 94 -6.12 10.45 11.38
C PHE A 94 -7.48 9.86 11.81
N TRP A 95 -8.54 10.10 11.03
CA TRP A 95 -9.87 9.55 11.29
C TRP A 95 -10.06 8.12 10.77
N VAL A 96 -9.24 7.69 9.81
CA VAL A 96 -9.31 6.34 9.24
C VAL A 96 -8.75 5.31 10.22
N ALA A 97 -7.66 5.64 10.92
CA ALA A 97 -7.03 4.75 11.90
C ALA A 97 -8.00 4.18 12.97
N PRO A 98 -8.75 5.00 13.74
CA PRO A 98 -9.69 4.48 14.74
C PRO A 98 -10.87 3.71 14.12
N ARG A 99 -11.33 4.10 12.92
CA ARG A 99 -12.41 3.38 12.22
C ARG A 99 -11.97 2.01 11.74
N LEU A 100 -10.73 1.91 11.26
CA LEU A 100 -10.12 0.64 10.87
C LEU A 100 -9.93 -0.28 12.08
N GLN A 101 -9.49 0.24 13.23
CA GLN A 101 -9.41 -0.53 14.47
C GLN A 101 -10.79 -1.03 14.91
N ARG A 102 -11.82 -0.18 14.90
CA ARG A 102 -13.19 -0.58 15.22
C ARG A 102 -13.68 -1.68 14.28
N TRP A 103 -13.43 -1.55 12.98
CA TRP A 103 -13.79 -2.58 12.01
C TRP A 103 -13.09 -3.91 12.31
N ARG A 104 -11.78 -3.90 12.60
CA ARG A 104 -11.04 -5.11 12.99
C ARG A 104 -11.66 -5.78 14.21
N TRP A 105 -11.98 -4.99 15.24
CA TRP A 105 -12.53 -5.52 16.49
C TRP A 105 -13.88 -6.23 16.30
N VAL A 106 -14.79 -5.63 15.52
CA VAL A 106 -16.11 -6.20 15.24
C VAL A 106 -16.04 -7.49 14.40
N ASN A 107 -14.97 -7.68 13.61
CA ASN A 107 -14.80 -8.84 12.74
C ASN A 107 -13.89 -9.93 13.36
N THR A 108 -13.41 -9.73 14.59
CA THR A 108 -12.67 -10.72 15.36
C THR A 108 -13.60 -11.35 16.40
N GLY A 109 -13.74 -12.67 16.37
CA GLY A 109 -14.54 -13.41 17.34
C GLY A 109 -13.84 -14.69 17.80
N PHE A 110 -14.49 -15.43 18.69
CA PHE A 110 -14.05 -16.76 19.08
C PHE A 110 -14.72 -17.83 18.21
N GLN A 111 -14.02 -18.93 17.98
CA GLN A 111 -14.60 -20.08 17.31
C GLN A 111 -15.78 -20.62 18.15
N GLY A 112 -17.01 -20.50 17.66
CA GLY A 112 -18.23 -21.01 18.31
C GLY A 112 -19.17 -19.99 18.95
N SER A 113 -18.99 -18.68 18.71
CA SER A 113 -19.92 -17.60 19.11
C SER A 113 -20.71 -17.03 17.93
#